data_AF-A0A958G6C7-F1
#
_entry.id   AF-A0A958G6C7-F1
#
_cell.length_a   1.000
_cell.length_b   1.000
_cell.length_c   1.000
_cell.angle_alpha   90.00
_cell.angle_beta   90.00
_cell.angle_gamma   90.00
#
_symmetry.space_group_name_H-M   'P 1'
#
loop_
_entity.id
_entity.type
_entity.pdbx_description
1 polymer ?
#
loop_
_entity_poly.entity_id
_entity_poly.type
_entity_poly.pdbx_seq_one_letter_code
_entity_poly.pdbx_strand_id
1 'polypeptide(L)'
;MSPNVLIGIGGTGARVVEAMINLCAAGYGPDNLAVFIIDPDEGNGNLTRTKTLISLYQRCQQRFNPTAATENKLFRTTLKTPGNLVWSIFKQKGTRLKDYIKLESMDHPLADFATVLFSDDELLTNLEKGFRGHPSIGSVVMANPDQNEDPWTILWDDITNKKQNEVRVFLAGSVFGGTGAAGVPTIGSRNLIKFNENATIGKEKSRVLLGGALVLPYFSIERDDDTEESMFVTHYDFPIATKAALHYYNEKQLGFDQLYLIGDSLNQKVGKFSVGSQSQENSPHYIELVTALAAFDFFEQPPVEGEPEKLYFISSRENETITWDSLPVSRKDEQIRPRQVELKSQ
;
A
#
# COMPACT_ATOMS: atom_id res chain seq x y z
N MET A 1 3.10 -8.42 -22.57
CA MET A 1 2.75 -8.80 -21.19
C MET A 1 1.98 -7.65 -20.56
N SER A 2 1.00 -7.96 -19.72
CA SER A 2 0.23 -6.97 -18.95
C SER A 2 1.15 -6.23 -17.96
N PRO A 3 1.14 -4.89 -17.92
CA PRO A 3 1.86 -4.15 -16.89
C PRO A 3 1.29 -4.42 -15.51
N ASN A 4 2.16 -4.68 -14.53
CA ASN A 4 1.82 -4.84 -13.13
C ASN A 4 2.36 -3.65 -12.34
N VAL A 5 1.52 -3.02 -11.53
CA VAL A 5 1.89 -1.88 -10.70
C VAL A 5 1.55 -2.19 -9.25
N LEU A 6 2.54 -2.10 -8.35
CA LEU A 6 2.33 -2.14 -6.90
C LEU A 6 2.47 -0.73 -6.32
N ILE A 7 1.48 -0.32 -5.53
CA ILE A 7 1.49 0.94 -4.80
C ILE A 7 1.45 0.63 -3.31
N GLY A 8 2.55 0.86 -2.61
CA GLY A 8 2.64 0.72 -1.16
C GLY A 8 2.19 2.01 -0.47
N ILE A 9 1.24 1.94 0.46
CA ILE A 9 0.66 3.09 1.14
C ILE A 9 1.00 3.07 2.65
N GLY A 10 1.72 4.09 3.10
CA GLY A 10 2.23 4.25 4.46
C GLY A 10 3.31 3.24 4.85
N GLY A 11 3.69 3.26 6.13
CA GLY A 11 4.73 2.37 6.67
C GLY A 11 4.50 0.88 6.38
N THR A 12 3.28 0.37 6.61
CA THR A 12 2.94 -1.03 6.27
C THR A 12 3.09 -1.30 4.77
N GLY A 13 2.65 -0.37 3.91
CA GLY A 13 2.83 -0.51 2.47
C GLY A 13 4.30 -0.53 2.03
N ALA A 14 5.14 0.32 2.62
CA ALA A 14 6.58 0.32 2.37
C ALA A 14 7.24 -1.03 2.76
N ARG A 15 6.76 -1.66 3.83
CA ARG A 15 7.21 -2.99 4.27
C ARG A 15 6.75 -4.12 3.38
N VAL A 16 5.51 -4.05 2.87
CA VAL A 16 5.03 -4.97 1.83
C VAL A 16 5.88 -4.86 0.57
N VAL A 17 6.23 -3.64 0.15
CA VAL A 17 7.16 -3.43 -0.97
C VAL A 17 8.51 -4.06 -0.67
N GLU A 18 9.06 -3.89 0.54
CA GLU A 18 10.31 -4.53 0.94
C GLU A 18 10.26 -6.06 0.81
N ALA A 19 9.21 -6.69 1.32
CA ALA A 19 9.00 -8.14 1.19
C ALA A 19 8.86 -8.58 -0.28
N MET A 20 8.14 -7.79 -1.10
CA MET A 20 8.01 -8.05 -2.53
C MET A 20 9.37 -8.00 -3.25
N ILE A 21 10.21 -7.01 -2.98
CA ILE A 21 11.53 -6.91 -3.62
C ILE A 21 12.43 -8.10 -3.25
N ASN A 22 12.37 -8.58 -2.00
CA ASN A 22 13.07 -9.80 -1.60
C ASN A 22 12.58 -11.04 -2.36
N LEU A 23 11.26 -11.18 -2.55
CA LEU A 23 10.71 -12.28 -3.36
C LEU A 23 11.09 -12.15 -4.85
N CYS A 24 11.12 -10.94 -5.40
CA CYS A 24 11.62 -10.68 -6.75
C CYS A 24 13.10 -11.06 -6.88
N ALA A 25 13.92 -10.75 -5.87
CA ALA A 25 15.33 -11.14 -5.83
C ALA A 25 15.49 -12.66 -5.83
N ALA A 26 14.63 -13.38 -5.11
CA ALA A 26 14.53 -14.83 -5.13
C ALA A 26 13.94 -15.41 -6.44
N GLY A 27 13.57 -14.58 -7.43
CA GLY A 27 13.05 -15.05 -8.70
C GLY A 27 11.58 -15.47 -8.70
N TYR A 28 10.86 -15.21 -7.60
CA TYR A 28 9.44 -15.52 -7.45
C TYR A 28 8.52 -14.37 -7.94
N GLY A 29 9.09 -13.21 -8.28
CA GLY A 29 8.34 -12.05 -8.78
C GLY A 29 7.85 -12.19 -10.24
N PRO A 30 6.97 -11.30 -10.72
CA PRO A 30 6.56 -11.27 -12.13
C PRO A 30 7.72 -10.85 -13.05
N ASP A 31 7.55 -10.93 -14.37
CA ASP A 31 8.61 -10.50 -15.31
C ASP A 31 8.83 -8.98 -15.29
N ASN A 32 7.76 -8.21 -15.12
CA ASN A 32 7.77 -6.75 -15.08
C ASN A 32 6.94 -6.27 -13.89
N LEU A 33 7.47 -5.30 -13.15
CA LEU A 33 6.80 -4.69 -12.01
C LEU A 33 7.16 -3.21 -11.92
N ALA A 34 6.16 -2.34 -11.95
CA ALA A 34 6.30 -0.95 -11.57
C ALA A 34 5.98 -0.79 -10.08
N VAL A 35 6.79 -0.01 -9.36
CA VAL A 35 6.60 0.20 -7.92
C VAL A 35 6.76 1.68 -7.57
N PHE A 36 5.85 2.19 -6.74
CA PHE A 36 6.04 3.42 -6.01
C PHE A 36 5.34 3.39 -4.64
N ILE A 37 5.69 4.33 -3.78
CA ILE A 37 5.22 4.39 -2.41
C ILE A 37 4.54 5.72 -2.16
N ILE A 38 3.51 5.71 -1.31
CA ILE A 38 2.80 6.90 -0.85
C ILE A 38 2.95 6.97 0.65
N ASP A 39 3.79 7.88 1.14
CA ASP A 39 3.96 8.14 2.56
C ASP A 39 4.32 9.61 2.78
N PRO A 40 3.51 10.39 3.53
CA PRO A 40 3.89 11.76 3.89
C PRO A 40 5.11 11.81 4.83
N ASP A 41 5.42 10.72 5.54
CA ASP A 41 6.59 10.65 6.42
C ASP A 41 7.83 10.19 5.65
N GLU A 42 8.48 11.15 4.98
CA GLU A 42 9.74 10.90 4.28
C GLU A 42 10.88 10.43 5.20
N GLY A 43 10.77 10.75 6.50
CA GLY A 43 11.76 10.39 7.51
C GLY A 43 11.63 8.96 8.02
N ASN A 44 10.60 8.22 7.62
CA ASN A 44 10.32 6.88 8.12
C ASN A 44 11.50 5.91 7.88
N GLY A 45 11.97 5.26 8.95
CA GLY A 45 13.08 4.29 8.90
C GLY A 45 12.78 3.09 7.97
N ASN A 46 11.56 2.55 8.02
CA ASN A 46 11.13 1.48 7.11
C ASN A 46 11.19 1.92 5.66
N LEU A 47 10.70 3.14 5.36
CA LEU A 47 10.73 3.68 4.00
C LEU A 47 12.16 3.85 3.49
N THR A 48 13.07 4.32 4.36
CA THR A 48 14.50 4.46 4.04
C THR A 48 15.11 3.11 3.70
N ARG A 49 14.84 2.07 4.51
CA ARG A 49 15.29 0.70 4.25
C ARG A 49 14.75 0.17 2.91
N THR A 50 13.46 0.37 2.62
CA THR A 50 12.86 -0.05 1.34
C THR A 50 13.49 0.65 0.14
N LYS A 51 13.75 1.97 0.22
CA LYS A 51 14.45 2.72 -0.84
C LYS A 51 15.84 2.12 -1.11
N THR A 52 16.61 1.86 -0.06
CA THR A 52 17.94 1.26 -0.18
C THR A 52 17.87 -0.14 -0.81
N LEU A 53 16.90 -0.97 -0.40
CA LEU A 53 16.71 -2.30 -0.96
C LEU A 53 16.39 -2.27 -2.46
N ILE A 54 15.51 -1.35 -2.90
CA ILE A 54 15.19 -1.17 -4.33
C ILE A 54 16.44 -0.79 -5.13
N SER A 55 17.24 0.16 -4.66
CA SER A 55 18.49 0.55 -5.32
C SER A 55 19.52 -0.58 -5.33
N LEU A 56 19.58 -1.41 -4.30
CA LEU A 56 20.41 -2.62 -4.26
C LEU A 56 19.92 -3.64 -5.29
N TYR A 57 18.62 -3.91 -5.34
CA TYR A 57 18.00 -4.83 -6.29
C TYR A 57 18.32 -4.44 -7.74
N GLN A 58 18.10 -3.17 -8.11
CA GLN A 58 18.36 -2.69 -9.48
C GLN A 58 19.84 -2.82 -9.86
N ARG A 59 20.77 -2.52 -8.94
CA ARG A 59 22.21 -2.73 -9.17
C ARG A 59 22.57 -4.20 -9.34
N CYS A 60 22.02 -5.08 -8.50
CA CYS A 60 22.21 -6.52 -8.61
C CYS A 60 21.66 -7.02 -9.95
N GLN A 61 20.42 -6.68 -10.30
CA GLN A 61 19.80 -7.06 -11.56
C GLN A 61 20.64 -6.64 -12.77
N GLN A 62 21.12 -5.40 -12.81
CA GLN A 62 21.99 -4.93 -13.90
C GLN A 62 23.30 -5.73 -13.98
N ARG A 63 23.83 -6.17 -12.83
CA ARG A 63 25.08 -6.93 -12.77
C ARG A 63 24.90 -8.41 -13.14
N PHE A 64 23.82 -9.04 -12.68
CA PHE A 64 23.45 -10.40 -13.03
C PHE A 64 22.99 -10.51 -14.49
N ASN A 65 22.39 -9.44 -15.03
CA ASN A 65 21.85 -9.34 -16.37
C ASN A 65 21.05 -10.61 -16.78
N PRO A 66 20.04 -11.00 -15.98
CA PRO A 66 19.29 -12.22 -16.24
C PRO A 66 18.57 -12.12 -17.58
N THR A 67 18.74 -13.14 -18.40
CA THR A 67 18.04 -13.29 -19.68
C THR A 67 17.08 -14.46 -19.63
N ALA A 68 16.14 -14.55 -20.58
CA ALA A 68 15.22 -15.69 -20.67
C ALA A 68 15.93 -17.06 -20.82
N ALA A 69 17.20 -17.08 -21.24
CA ALA A 69 18.02 -18.29 -21.34
C ALA A 69 18.80 -18.61 -20.05
N THR A 70 18.69 -17.78 -19.01
CA THR A 70 19.42 -17.98 -17.76
C THR A 70 18.63 -18.97 -16.90
N GLU A 71 19.23 -20.12 -16.59
CA GLU A 71 18.60 -21.11 -15.70
C GLU A 71 18.34 -20.55 -14.30
N ASN A 72 19.17 -19.60 -13.87
CA ASN A 72 19.03 -18.90 -12.61
C ASN A 72 17.92 -17.82 -12.70
N LYS A 73 16.84 -18.00 -11.94
CA LYS A 73 15.70 -17.08 -11.87
C LYS A 73 15.93 -15.88 -10.95
N LEU A 74 17.04 -15.82 -10.20
CA LEU A 74 17.32 -14.72 -9.27
C LEU A 74 17.39 -13.37 -10.01
N PHE A 75 16.83 -12.33 -9.40
CA PHE A 75 16.80 -10.95 -9.91
C PHE A 75 16.16 -10.77 -11.31
N ARG A 76 15.35 -11.72 -11.78
CA ARG A 76 14.76 -11.69 -13.13
C ARG A 76 13.71 -10.59 -13.35
N THR A 77 13.01 -10.15 -12.29
CA THR A 77 11.91 -9.19 -12.39
C THR A 77 12.40 -7.81 -12.80
N THR A 78 12.06 -7.34 -14.00
CA THR A 78 12.38 -5.98 -14.44
C THR A 78 11.60 -4.97 -13.59
N LEU A 79 12.33 -4.21 -12.76
CA LEU A 79 11.73 -3.28 -11.80
C LEU A 79 11.75 -1.85 -12.36
N LYS A 80 10.56 -1.29 -12.61
CA LYS A 80 10.37 0.10 -13.06
C LYS A 80 10.03 0.97 -11.85
N THR A 81 10.78 2.05 -11.64
CA THR A 81 10.53 3.02 -10.55
C THR A 81 10.53 4.43 -11.14
N PRO A 82 9.66 5.33 -10.66
CA PRO A 82 9.69 6.74 -11.06
C PRO A 82 10.99 7.41 -10.56
N GLY A 83 11.29 8.61 -11.06
CA GLY A 83 12.44 9.39 -10.59
C GLY A 83 12.33 9.69 -9.10
N ASN A 84 11.13 10.07 -8.66
CA ASN A 84 10.76 10.15 -7.24
C ASN A 84 9.93 8.94 -6.82
N LEU A 85 10.54 7.95 -6.16
CA LEU A 85 9.88 6.72 -5.69
C LEU A 85 8.70 6.98 -4.75
N VAL A 86 8.78 8.04 -3.94
CA VAL A 86 7.79 8.34 -2.91
C VAL A 86 7.03 9.59 -3.31
N TRP A 87 5.70 9.50 -3.28
CA TRP A 87 4.87 10.69 -3.43
C TRP A 87 5.01 11.59 -2.20
N SER A 88 5.75 12.69 -2.37
CA SER A 88 5.83 13.74 -1.38
C SER A 88 4.55 14.57 -1.43
N ILE A 89 3.65 14.32 -0.49
CA ILE A 89 2.32 14.94 -0.46
C ILE A 89 2.43 16.45 -0.18
N PHE A 90 3.47 16.87 0.56
CA PHE A 90 3.69 18.25 0.95
C PHE A 90 4.92 18.83 0.25
N LYS A 91 4.73 19.87 -0.57
CA LYS A 91 5.83 20.60 -1.23
C LYS A 91 6.66 21.45 -0.25
N GLN A 92 6.11 21.76 0.93
CA GLN A 92 6.76 22.58 1.96
C GLN A 92 6.81 21.84 3.28
N LYS A 93 7.91 22.04 4.01
CA LYS A 93 8.06 21.44 5.33
C LYS A 93 7.21 22.14 6.39
N GLY A 94 6.74 21.37 7.36
CA GLY A 94 5.99 21.86 8.53
C GLY A 94 4.54 22.29 8.25
N THR A 95 3.95 21.88 7.12
CA THR A 95 2.55 22.21 6.79
C THR A 95 1.59 21.66 7.85
N ARG A 96 0.75 22.54 8.42
CA ARG A 96 -0.34 22.16 9.32
C ARG A 96 -1.65 22.00 8.54
N LEU A 97 -2.61 21.28 9.10
CA LEU A 97 -3.91 21.09 8.46
C LEU A 97 -4.61 22.40 8.16
N LYS A 98 -4.65 23.34 9.12
CA LYS A 98 -5.28 24.65 8.93
C LYS A 98 -4.69 25.43 7.75
N ASP A 99 -3.38 25.29 7.52
CA ASP A 99 -2.67 25.97 6.43
C ASP A 99 -2.97 25.29 5.09
N TYR A 100 -3.03 23.96 5.09
CA TYR A 100 -3.34 23.15 3.90
C TYR A 100 -4.75 23.42 3.37
N ILE A 101 -5.76 23.40 4.24
CA ILE A 101 -7.15 23.72 3.86
C ILE A 101 -7.36 25.23 3.68
N LYS A 102 -6.37 26.04 4.05
CA LYS A 102 -6.40 27.51 4.01
C LYS A 102 -7.53 28.11 4.86
N LEU A 103 -7.68 27.58 6.08
CA LEU A 103 -8.77 27.92 7.01
C LEU A 103 -8.92 29.44 7.22
N GLU A 104 -7.81 30.16 7.35
CA GLU A 104 -7.80 31.63 7.56
C GLU A 104 -8.36 32.42 6.37
N SER A 105 -8.42 31.81 5.19
CA SER A 105 -8.93 32.44 3.96
C SER A 105 -10.30 31.92 3.53
N MET A 106 -10.89 30.99 4.29
CA MET A 106 -12.25 30.50 4.03
C MET A 106 -13.29 31.57 4.37
N ASP A 107 -14.47 31.44 3.77
CA ASP A 107 -15.62 32.20 4.26
C ASP A 107 -15.99 31.76 5.68
N HIS A 108 -16.65 32.65 6.43
CA HIS A 108 -16.95 32.40 7.84
C HIS A 108 -17.77 31.12 8.07
N PRO A 109 -18.84 30.85 7.28
CA PRO A 109 -19.60 29.61 7.45
C PRO A 109 -18.79 28.32 7.20
N LEU A 110 -17.91 28.32 6.21
CA LEU A 110 -17.06 27.16 5.90
C LEU A 110 -15.95 27.00 6.94
N ALA A 111 -15.40 28.11 7.45
CA ALA A 111 -14.44 28.08 8.55
C ALA A 111 -15.08 27.52 9.83
N ASP A 112 -16.29 27.96 10.17
CA ASP A 112 -17.06 27.45 11.31
C ASP A 112 -17.40 25.96 11.13
N PHE A 113 -17.70 25.52 9.90
CA PHE A 113 -17.93 24.11 9.63
C PHE A 113 -16.64 23.28 9.79
N ALA A 114 -15.50 23.79 9.35
CA ALA A 114 -14.22 23.12 9.50
C ALA A 114 -13.80 22.97 10.98
N THR A 115 -14.07 23.96 11.84
CA THR A 115 -13.80 23.89 13.29
C THR A 115 -14.76 22.96 14.04
N VAL A 116 -15.92 22.62 13.45
CA VAL A 116 -16.80 21.55 13.96
C VAL A 116 -16.30 20.17 13.54
N LEU A 117 -15.70 20.04 12.36
CA LEU A 117 -15.21 18.75 11.84
C LEU A 117 -13.85 18.33 12.40
N PHE A 118 -12.99 19.29 12.73
CA PHE A 118 -11.64 19.06 13.23
C PHE A 118 -11.44 19.78 14.55
N SER A 119 -10.84 19.09 15.51
CA SER A 119 -10.40 19.70 16.76
C SER A 119 -9.26 20.71 16.54
N ASP A 120 -9.07 21.63 17.48
CA ASP A 120 -7.98 22.60 17.43
C ASP A 120 -6.60 21.91 17.35
N ASP A 121 -6.43 20.80 18.07
CA ASP A 121 -5.20 20.00 18.05
C ASP A 121 -4.96 19.38 16.66
N GLU A 122 -6.00 18.85 15.99
CA GLU A 122 -5.89 18.34 14.62
C GLU A 122 -5.54 19.44 13.62
N LEU A 123 -6.16 20.61 13.75
CA LEU A 123 -5.92 21.78 12.89
C LEU A 123 -4.48 22.30 13.00
N LEU A 124 -3.89 22.20 14.20
CA LEU A 124 -2.52 22.66 14.49
C LEU A 124 -1.44 21.59 14.25
N THR A 125 -1.84 20.34 14.02
CA THR A 125 -0.90 19.22 13.84
C THR A 125 -0.07 19.35 12.57
N ASN A 126 1.24 19.10 12.70
CA ASN A 126 2.15 18.97 11.55
C ASN A 126 1.91 17.63 10.84
N LEU A 127 1.63 17.71 9.54
CA LEU A 127 1.21 16.59 8.69
C LEU A 127 2.36 15.71 8.17
N GLU A 128 3.62 16.12 8.40
CA GLU A 128 4.80 15.39 7.89
C GLU A 128 5.08 14.07 8.61
N LYS A 129 4.70 13.91 9.88
CA LYS A 129 4.98 12.69 10.65
C LYS A 129 3.87 11.63 10.51
N GLY A 130 3.27 11.55 9.33
CA GLY A 130 2.05 10.77 9.09
C GLY A 130 0.83 11.35 9.78
N PHE A 131 -0.37 10.87 9.41
CA PHE A 131 -1.63 11.42 9.96
C PHE A 131 -1.94 10.95 11.39
N ARG A 132 -0.98 10.37 12.11
CA ARG A 132 -1.04 9.98 13.54
C ARG A 132 -2.34 9.29 14.00
N GLY A 133 -2.94 8.49 13.12
CA GLY A 133 -4.19 7.79 13.44
C GLY A 133 -5.48 8.60 13.22
N HIS A 134 -5.41 9.68 12.44
CA HIS A 134 -6.55 10.46 11.95
C HIS A 134 -6.70 10.29 10.44
N PRO A 135 -7.37 9.23 9.96
CA PRO A 135 -7.54 8.98 8.53
C PRO A 135 -8.32 10.07 7.80
N SER A 136 -9.19 10.80 8.52
CA SER A 136 -9.98 11.93 8.01
C SER A 136 -9.07 13.00 7.39
N ILE A 137 -8.03 13.40 8.11
CA ILE A 137 -7.02 14.37 7.67
C ILE A 137 -6.34 13.86 6.41
N GLY A 138 -5.81 12.63 6.47
CA GLY A 138 -5.06 12.08 5.35
C GLY A 138 -5.86 11.92 4.08
N SER A 139 -7.14 11.58 4.20
CA SER A 139 -8.04 11.42 3.05
C SER A 139 -8.23 12.74 2.31
N VAL A 140 -8.32 13.86 3.03
CA VAL A 140 -8.41 15.20 2.42
C VAL A 140 -7.16 15.52 1.63
N VAL A 141 -5.98 15.29 2.21
CA VAL A 141 -4.71 15.63 1.58
C VAL A 141 -4.41 14.72 0.37
N MET A 142 -4.83 13.45 0.43
CA MET A 142 -4.58 12.47 -0.63
C MET A 142 -5.62 12.47 -1.76
N ALA A 143 -6.73 13.20 -1.62
CA ALA A 143 -7.85 13.13 -2.56
C ALA A 143 -7.53 13.69 -3.95
N ASN A 144 -6.65 14.69 -4.03
CA ASN A 144 -6.35 15.43 -5.26
C ASN A 144 -4.84 15.50 -5.53
N PRO A 145 -4.18 14.36 -5.82
CA PRO A 145 -2.78 14.37 -6.24
C PRO A 145 -2.60 15.15 -7.54
N ASP A 146 -1.45 15.79 -7.70
CA ASP A 146 -1.01 16.22 -9.04
C ASP A 146 -0.60 14.98 -9.84
N GLN A 147 -1.48 14.55 -10.73
CA GLN A 147 -1.31 13.31 -11.49
C GLN A 147 -0.33 13.43 -12.66
N ASN A 148 0.19 14.63 -12.93
CA ASN A 148 1.18 14.89 -13.98
C ASN A 148 2.62 14.88 -13.45
N GLU A 149 2.81 14.77 -12.14
CA GLU A 149 4.12 14.68 -11.49
C GLU A 149 4.42 13.24 -11.05
N ASP A 150 5.70 12.94 -10.83
CA ASP A 150 6.09 11.69 -10.19
C ASP A 150 5.45 11.59 -8.78
N PRO A 151 5.03 10.39 -8.35
CA PRO A 151 5.21 9.10 -9.01
C PRO A 151 4.08 8.69 -9.96
N TRP A 152 3.08 9.54 -10.24
CA TRP A 152 1.87 9.14 -10.96
C TRP A 152 2.08 8.93 -12.47
N THR A 153 3.04 9.62 -13.05
CA THR A 153 3.45 9.50 -14.46
C THR A 153 3.70 8.04 -14.88
N ILE A 154 4.43 7.27 -14.07
CA ILE A 154 4.78 5.86 -14.37
C ILE A 154 3.54 4.98 -14.55
N LEU A 155 2.48 5.25 -13.78
CA LEU A 155 1.21 4.53 -13.80
C LEU A 155 0.47 4.85 -15.09
N TRP A 156 0.39 6.13 -15.46
CA TRP A 156 -0.32 6.57 -16.66
C TRP A 156 0.38 6.17 -17.95
N ASP A 157 1.73 6.16 -17.95
CA ASP A 157 2.53 5.65 -19.06
C ASP A 157 2.21 4.18 -19.36
N ASP A 158 2.00 3.37 -18.31
CA ASP A 158 1.69 1.95 -18.46
C ASP A 158 0.22 1.69 -18.83
N ILE A 159 -0.70 2.61 -18.49
CA ILE A 159 -2.15 2.53 -18.77
C ILE A 159 -2.51 2.99 -20.17
N THR A 160 -1.82 3.99 -20.70
CA THR A 160 -2.18 4.60 -21.98
C THR A 160 -2.17 3.56 -23.11
N ASN A 161 -3.20 3.60 -23.98
CA ASN A 161 -3.38 2.68 -25.12
C ASN A 161 -3.51 1.19 -24.78
N LYS A 162 -3.83 0.83 -23.54
CA LYS A 162 -4.13 -0.55 -23.14
C LYS A 162 -5.60 -0.94 -23.40
N LYS A 163 -5.85 -2.24 -23.46
CA LYS A 163 -7.19 -2.83 -23.53
C LYS A 163 -7.86 -2.83 -22.15
N GLN A 164 -9.15 -3.15 -22.13
CA GLN A 164 -9.91 -3.32 -20.90
C GLN A 164 -9.24 -4.35 -19.97
N ASN A 165 -9.12 -4.01 -18.69
CA ASN A 165 -8.52 -4.82 -17.63
C ASN A 165 -7.07 -5.31 -17.91
N GLU A 166 -6.36 -4.70 -18.86
CA GLU A 166 -5.02 -5.17 -19.25
C GLU A 166 -3.94 -4.76 -18.24
N VAL A 167 -4.08 -3.61 -17.58
CA VAL A 167 -3.14 -3.14 -16.54
C VAL A 167 -3.62 -3.58 -15.18
N ARG A 168 -2.74 -4.23 -14.42
CA ARG A 168 -3.05 -4.69 -13.07
C ARG A 168 -2.42 -3.74 -12.06
N VAL A 169 -3.24 -3.04 -11.29
CA VAL A 169 -2.79 -2.14 -10.22
C VAL A 169 -3.16 -2.76 -8.88
N PHE A 170 -2.20 -2.89 -7.98
CA PHE A 170 -2.41 -3.46 -6.65
C PHE A 170 -2.05 -2.42 -5.57
N LEU A 171 -3.00 -2.09 -4.70
CA LEU A 171 -2.77 -1.19 -3.57
C LEU A 171 -2.54 -1.99 -2.29
N ALA A 172 -1.50 -1.70 -1.53
CA ALA A 172 -1.23 -2.37 -0.26
C ALA A 172 -1.02 -1.36 0.86
N GLY A 173 -1.84 -1.46 1.92
CA GLY A 173 -1.71 -0.59 3.10
C GLY A 173 -2.52 -1.10 4.28
N SER A 174 -2.14 -0.67 5.48
CA SER A 174 -2.85 -1.03 6.71
C SER A 174 -4.12 -0.21 6.90
N VAL A 175 -5.20 -0.84 7.36
CA VAL A 175 -6.47 -0.16 7.68
C VAL A 175 -6.56 0.38 9.12
N PHE A 176 -5.52 0.14 9.92
CA PHE A 176 -5.42 0.55 11.32
C PHE A 176 -4.36 1.64 11.57
N GLY A 177 -3.50 1.91 10.60
CA GLY A 177 -2.51 2.99 10.67
C GLY A 177 -3.00 4.29 10.02
N GLY A 178 -2.48 5.45 10.43
CA GLY A 178 -2.95 6.76 9.93
C GLY A 178 -2.84 6.94 8.40
N THR A 179 -1.65 6.75 7.84
CA THR A 179 -1.40 6.91 6.39
C THR A 179 -2.11 5.85 5.55
N GLY A 180 -2.03 4.58 5.95
CA GLY A 180 -2.65 3.48 5.21
C GLY A 180 -4.17 3.58 5.19
N ALA A 181 -4.79 3.86 6.35
CA ALA A 181 -6.24 3.95 6.47
C ALA A 181 -6.81 5.19 5.75
N ALA A 182 -6.02 6.26 5.59
CA ALA A 182 -6.38 7.39 4.75
C ALA A 182 -6.20 7.07 3.25
N GLY A 183 -5.02 6.56 2.88
CA GLY A 183 -4.62 6.46 1.48
C GLY A 183 -5.30 5.35 0.72
N VAL A 184 -5.41 4.14 1.30
CA VAL A 184 -6.00 2.99 0.59
C VAL A 184 -7.42 3.26 0.08
N PRO A 185 -8.38 3.77 0.88
CA PRO A 185 -9.72 4.08 0.37
C PRO A 185 -9.77 5.29 -0.55
N THR A 186 -8.89 6.28 -0.33
CA THR A 186 -8.86 7.49 -1.14
C THR A 186 -8.33 7.20 -2.55
N ILE A 187 -7.23 6.43 -2.61
CA ILE A 187 -6.59 6.03 -3.86
C ILE A 187 -7.36 4.91 -4.55
N GLY A 188 -7.94 4.00 -3.77
CA GLY A 188 -8.88 2.98 -4.23
C GLY A 188 -10.28 3.51 -4.51
N SER A 189 -10.51 4.83 -4.45
CA SER A 189 -11.78 5.42 -4.85
C SER A 189 -12.03 5.16 -6.34
N ARG A 190 -13.31 5.18 -6.72
CA ARG A 190 -13.73 4.84 -8.09
C ARG A 190 -13.00 5.65 -9.17
N ASN A 191 -12.76 6.93 -8.91
CA ASN A 191 -12.33 7.86 -9.96
C ASN A 191 -10.83 8.16 -9.96
N LEU A 192 -10.10 7.87 -8.86
CA LEU A 192 -8.69 8.26 -8.82
C LEU A 192 -7.85 7.43 -9.78
N ILE A 193 -8.00 6.11 -9.75
CA ILE A 193 -7.29 5.18 -10.65
C ILE A 193 -8.25 4.50 -11.63
N LYS A 194 -9.25 3.76 -11.12
CA LYS A 194 -10.06 2.84 -11.93
C LYS A 194 -10.82 3.55 -13.05
N PHE A 195 -11.56 4.61 -12.73
CA PHE A 195 -12.35 5.39 -13.69
C PHE A 195 -11.78 6.80 -13.90
N ASN A 196 -10.46 6.93 -13.78
CA ASN A 196 -9.74 8.12 -14.20
C ASN A 196 -9.92 8.35 -15.71
N GLU A 197 -9.83 9.60 -16.19
CA GLU A 197 -9.90 9.93 -17.62
C GLU A 197 -8.87 9.15 -18.47
N ASN A 198 -7.67 8.93 -17.95
CA ASN A 198 -6.60 8.18 -18.62
C ASN A 198 -6.86 6.66 -18.64
N ALA A 199 -7.60 6.14 -17.66
CA ALA A 199 -7.91 4.72 -17.54
C ALA A 199 -9.22 4.32 -18.22
N THR A 200 -10.18 5.23 -18.34
CA THR A 200 -11.57 4.93 -18.73
C THR A 200 -11.71 4.64 -20.24
N ILE A 201 -12.46 3.59 -20.57
CA ILE A 201 -12.89 3.25 -21.92
C ILE A 201 -14.41 3.44 -22.00
N GLY A 202 -14.88 4.50 -22.66
CA GLY A 202 -16.31 4.80 -22.72
C GLY A 202 -16.84 5.29 -21.37
N LYS A 203 -17.99 4.77 -20.90
CA LYS A 203 -18.63 5.23 -19.65
C LYS A 203 -18.38 4.35 -18.42
N GLU A 204 -18.19 3.04 -18.61
CA GLU A 204 -18.18 2.09 -17.48
C GLU A 204 -17.07 1.04 -17.57
N LYS A 205 -16.20 1.10 -18.59
CA LYS A 205 -15.08 0.17 -18.74
C LYS A 205 -13.78 0.87 -18.36
N SER A 206 -12.82 0.08 -17.89
CA SER A 206 -11.50 0.58 -17.52
C SER A 206 -10.39 -0.28 -18.10
N ARG A 207 -9.26 0.36 -18.43
CA ARG A 207 -8.00 -0.31 -18.76
C ARG A 207 -7.37 -1.00 -17.55
N VAL A 208 -7.75 -0.59 -16.35
CA VAL A 208 -7.19 -1.05 -15.09
C VAL A 208 -8.06 -2.13 -14.49
N LEU A 209 -7.45 -3.24 -14.09
CA LEU A 209 -7.95 -4.15 -13.07
C LEU A 209 -7.33 -3.71 -11.73
N LEU A 210 -8.17 -3.27 -10.79
CA LEU A 210 -7.74 -2.71 -9.51
C LEU A 210 -7.88 -3.76 -8.40
N GLY A 211 -6.76 -4.27 -7.95
CA GLY A 211 -6.64 -5.13 -6.79
C GLY A 211 -6.14 -4.36 -5.56
N GLY A 212 -6.30 -4.95 -4.38
CA GLY A 212 -5.62 -4.43 -3.21
C GLY A 212 -5.66 -5.34 -1.99
N ALA A 213 -4.77 -5.05 -1.05
CA ALA A 213 -4.74 -5.69 0.26
C ALA A 213 -5.07 -4.67 1.34
N LEU A 214 -6.14 -4.96 2.08
CA LEU A 214 -6.49 -4.31 3.33
C LEU A 214 -5.74 -5.05 4.45
N VAL A 215 -4.57 -4.54 4.84
CA VAL A 215 -3.79 -5.15 5.91
C VAL A 215 -4.45 -4.83 7.25
N LEU A 216 -5.08 -5.83 7.84
CA LEU A 216 -5.68 -5.81 9.16
C LEU A 216 -4.57 -5.80 10.23
N PRO A 217 -4.89 -5.45 11.48
CA PRO A 217 -3.90 -5.45 12.55
C PRO A 217 -3.18 -6.80 12.65
N TYR A 218 -1.87 -6.76 12.87
CA TYR A 218 -1.02 -7.96 12.95
C TYR A 218 0.14 -7.86 13.95
N PHE A 219 0.25 -6.74 14.66
CA PHE A 219 1.31 -6.51 15.64
C PHE A 219 0.85 -5.56 16.72
N SER A 220 1.45 -5.68 17.90
CA SER A 220 1.36 -4.71 18.98
C SER A 220 2.68 -3.96 19.12
N ILE A 221 2.60 -2.80 19.76
CA ILE A 221 3.75 -1.97 20.06
C ILE A 221 3.74 -1.65 21.55
N GLU A 222 4.90 -1.78 22.20
CA GLU A 222 5.08 -1.41 23.60
C GLU A 222 5.18 0.11 23.73
N ARG A 223 4.29 0.71 24.51
CA ARG A 223 4.34 2.14 24.83
C ARG A 223 5.49 2.39 25.80
N ASP A 224 6.26 3.44 25.57
CA ASP A 224 7.17 3.97 26.58
C ASP A 224 6.35 4.91 27.49
N ASP A 225 6.32 4.64 28.79
CA ASP A 225 5.49 5.36 29.77
C ASP A 225 5.81 6.87 29.85
N ASP A 226 6.97 7.30 29.33
CA ASP A 226 7.45 8.69 29.30
C ASP A 226 6.96 9.54 28.10
N THR A 227 6.09 9.00 27.23
CA THR A 227 5.57 9.75 26.07
C THR A 227 4.34 10.62 26.41
N GLU A 228 4.58 11.92 26.64
CA GLU A 228 3.57 12.96 26.95
C GLU A 228 2.69 13.41 25.76
N GLU A 229 2.90 12.89 24.55
CA GLU A 229 2.16 13.34 23.37
C GLU A 229 0.71 12.78 23.33
N SER A 230 -0.27 13.67 23.15
CA SER A 230 -1.70 13.45 23.44
C SER A 230 -2.55 12.84 22.31
N MET A 231 -2.00 12.60 21.12
CA MET A 231 -2.78 12.19 19.95
C MET A 231 -2.20 10.97 19.22
N PHE A 232 -2.36 9.77 19.79
CA PHE A 232 -1.99 8.51 19.14
C PHE A 232 -3.02 7.40 19.31
N VAL A 233 -3.19 6.64 18.23
CA VAL A 233 -3.92 5.38 18.23
C VAL A 233 -3.03 4.30 18.83
N THR A 234 -3.50 3.68 19.91
CA THR A 234 -2.81 2.56 20.55
C THR A 234 -3.19 1.24 19.89
N HIS A 235 -2.44 0.17 20.16
CA HIS A 235 -2.78 -1.16 19.64
C HIS A 235 -4.14 -1.67 20.15
N TYR A 236 -4.64 -1.15 21.28
CA TYR A 236 -5.99 -1.43 21.79
C TYR A 236 -7.10 -0.82 20.92
N ASP A 237 -6.82 0.29 20.24
CA ASP A 237 -7.76 0.99 19.37
C ASP A 237 -7.83 0.37 17.97
N PHE A 238 -6.81 -0.40 17.56
CA PHE A 238 -6.71 -0.98 16.23
C PHE A 238 -7.94 -1.81 15.82
N PRO A 239 -8.51 -2.70 16.66
CA PRO A 239 -9.70 -3.46 16.27
C PRO A 239 -10.93 -2.57 16.02
N ILE A 240 -11.13 -1.54 16.85
CA ILE A 240 -12.27 -0.62 16.72
C ILE A 240 -12.11 0.24 15.47
N ALA A 241 -10.92 0.82 15.27
CA ALA A 241 -10.59 1.61 14.09
C ALA A 241 -10.72 0.78 12.80
N THR A 242 -10.27 -0.48 12.82
CA THR A 242 -10.40 -1.42 11.70
C THR A 242 -11.86 -1.68 11.37
N LYS A 243 -12.70 -1.95 12.39
CA LYS A 243 -14.14 -2.18 12.19
C LYS A 243 -14.81 -0.95 11.54
N ALA A 244 -14.51 0.25 12.02
CA ALA A 244 -15.03 1.49 11.47
C ALA A 244 -14.56 1.72 10.02
N ALA A 245 -13.28 1.48 9.74
CA ALA A 245 -12.72 1.61 8.40
C ALA A 245 -13.36 0.65 7.40
N LEU A 246 -13.50 -0.63 7.75
CA LEU A 246 -14.14 -1.63 6.88
C LEU A 246 -15.61 -1.30 6.60
N HIS A 247 -16.34 -0.79 7.60
CA HIS A 247 -17.72 -0.32 7.41
C HIS A 247 -17.77 0.82 6.39
N TYR A 248 -16.93 1.84 6.58
CA TYR A 248 -16.83 2.98 5.67
C TYR A 248 -16.46 2.55 4.23
N TYR A 249 -15.51 1.63 4.08
CA TYR A 249 -15.09 1.15 2.75
C TYR A 249 -16.19 0.39 2.02
N ASN A 250 -16.99 -0.37 2.77
CA ASN A 250 -18.15 -1.07 2.23
C ASN A 250 -19.22 -0.08 1.74
N GLU A 251 -19.54 0.95 2.54
CA GLU A 251 -20.52 1.98 2.18
C GLU A 251 -20.08 2.83 0.98
N LYS A 252 -18.80 3.17 0.88
CA LYS A 252 -18.27 3.99 -0.21
C LYS A 252 -18.14 3.28 -1.56
N GLN A 253 -18.35 1.96 -1.60
CA GLN A 253 -18.23 1.15 -2.81
C GLN A 253 -16.94 1.47 -3.60
N LEU A 254 -15.81 1.31 -2.92
CA LEU A 254 -14.48 1.53 -3.50
C LEU A 254 -14.31 0.80 -4.86
N GLY A 255 -13.48 1.36 -5.74
CA GLY A 255 -13.29 0.92 -7.12
C GLY A 255 -12.49 -0.38 -7.29
N PHE A 256 -12.21 -1.11 -6.20
CA PHE A 256 -11.51 -2.38 -6.24
C PHE A 256 -12.38 -3.47 -6.85
N ASP A 257 -11.79 -4.22 -7.78
CA ASP A 257 -12.35 -5.44 -8.35
C ASP A 257 -12.02 -6.64 -7.46
N GLN A 258 -10.83 -6.67 -6.84
CA GLN A 258 -10.39 -7.81 -6.03
C GLN A 258 -9.69 -7.32 -4.76
N LEU A 259 -10.19 -7.75 -3.60
CA LEU A 259 -9.67 -7.34 -2.31
C LEU A 259 -9.22 -8.53 -1.47
N TYR A 260 -8.04 -8.39 -0.86
CA TYR A 260 -7.49 -9.34 0.10
C TYR A 260 -7.53 -8.72 1.48
N LEU A 261 -8.08 -9.43 2.47
CA LEU A 261 -8.01 -9.02 3.86
C LEU A 261 -6.98 -9.90 4.56
N ILE A 262 -5.92 -9.28 5.07
CA ILE A 262 -4.74 -10.00 5.56
C ILE A 262 -4.36 -9.44 6.93
N GLY A 263 -4.31 -10.29 7.95
CA GLY A 263 -3.94 -9.89 9.31
C GLY A 263 -3.47 -11.07 10.14
N ASP A 264 -3.10 -10.80 11.38
CA ASP A 264 -2.75 -11.82 12.37
C ASP A 264 -3.17 -11.36 13.78
N SER A 265 -3.01 -12.23 14.77
CA SER A 265 -3.07 -11.87 16.18
C SER A 265 -2.12 -10.70 16.50
N LEU A 266 -2.55 -9.83 17.41
CA LEU A 266 -1.73 -8.71 17.92
C LEU A 266 -0.63 -9.15 18.89
N ASN A 267 -0.44 -10.46 19.08
CA ASN A 267 0.49 -11.02 20.04
C ASN A 267 1.96 -10.81 19.64
N GLN A 268 2.23 -10.53 18.36
CA GLN A 268 3.59 -10.29 17.89
C GLN A 268 4.03 -8.86 18.20
N LYS A 269 5.20 -8.75 18.83
CA LYS A 269 5.87 -7.47 19.11
C LYS A 269 6.90 -7.21 18.01
N VAL A 270 6.80 -6.07 17.35
CA VAL A 270 7.66 -5.74 16.19
C VAL A 270 8.78 -4.73 16.50
N GLY A 271 9.04 -4.48 17.78
CA GLY A 271 10.08 -3.57 18.26
C GLY A 271 9.54 -2.50 19.21
N LYS A 272 10.37 -1.50 19.51
CA LYS A 272 9.99 -0.35 20.34
C LYS A 272 9.06 0.59 19.58
N PHE A 273 8.14 1.24 20.30
CA PHE A 273 7.30 2.28 19.71
C PHE A 273 8.12 3.49 19.26
N SER A 274 7.82 3.96 18.06
CA SER A 274 8.33 5.22 17.52
C SER A 274 7.21 5.95 16.80
N VAL A 275 7.09 7.25 17.09
CA VAL A 275 6.16 8.16 16.43
C VAL A 275 6.74 8.61 15.09
N GLY A 276 6.61 7.76 14.07
CA GLY A 276 7.15 8.07 12.75
C GLY A 276 8.67 8.26 12.75
N SER A 277 9.18 8.90 11.69
CA SER A 277 10.58 9.31 11.55
C SER A 277 11.60 8.15 11.53
N GLN A 278 12.88 8.49 11.68
CA GLN A 278 13.99 7.56 11.44
C GLN A 278 13.99 6.38 12.42
N SER A 279 13.47 6.57 13.63
CA SER A 279 13.37 5.54 14.66
C SER A 279 12.24 4.53 14.43
N GLN A 280 11.34 4.77 13.47
CA GLN A 280 10.35 3.77 13.06
C GLN A 280 10.99 2.76 12.11
N GLU A 281 11.71 1.80 12.68
CA GLU A 281 12.32 0.65 11.99
C GLU A 281 11.79 -0.65 12.60
N ASN A 282 10.62 -1.09 12.14
CA ASN A 282 9.98 -2.28 12.68
C ASN A 282 10.72 -3.55 12.22
N SER A 283 10.69 -4.58 13.07
CA SER A 283 11.18 -5.91 12.70
C SER A 283 10.30 -6.54 11.59
N PRO A 284 10.87 -7.35 10.69
CA PRO A 284 10.11 -8.12 9.69
C PRO A 284 9.00 -8.95 10.29
N HIS A 285 7.84 -8.92 9.62
CA HIS A 285 6.69 -9.74 9.97
C HIS A 285 6.18 -10.49 8.75
N TYR A 286 5.85 -11.77 8.91
CA TYR A 286 5.44 -12.62 7.81
C TYR A 286 4.17 -12.11 7.08
N ILE A 287 3.33 -11.30 7.73
CA ILE A 287 2.16 -10.67 7.09
C ILE A 287 2.56 -9.75 5.94
N GLU A 288 3.72 -9.10 6.02
CA GLU A 288 4.28 -8.29 4.94
C GLU A 288 4.59 -9.19 3.72
N LEU A 289 5.15 -10.39 3.97
CA LEU A 289 5.40 -11.43 2.97
C LEU A 289 4.10 -11.99 2.37
N VAL A 290 3.13 -12.35 3.21
CA VAL A 290 1.82 -12.88 2.76
C VAL A 290 1.08 -11.85 1.89
N THR A 291 1.21 -10.57 2.23
CA THR A 291 0.61 -9.48 1.43
C THR A 291 1.30 -9.31 0.09
N ALA A 292 2.63 -9.46 0.04
CA ALA A 292 3.36 -9.49 -1.23
C ALA A 292 2.96 -10.71 -2.10
N LEU A 293 2.76 -11.88 -1.49
CA LEU A 293 2.27 -13.08 -2.18
C LEU A 293 0.84 -12.89 -2.73
N ALA A 294 -0.03 -12.19 -2.01
CA ALA A 294 -1.37 -11.83 -2.50
C ALA A 294 -1.32 -10.94 -3.74
N ALA A 295 -0.39 -9.98 -3.80
CA ALA A 295 -0.18 -9.16 -4.98
C ALA A 295 0.32 -9.99 -6.18
N PHE A 296 1.22 -10.95 -5.95
CA PHE A 296 1.65 -11.88 -7.02
C PHE A 296 0.51 -12.78 -7.50
N ASP A 297 -0.27 -13.37 -6.59
CA ASP A 297 -1.47 -14.12 -6.95
C ASP A 297 -2.39 -13.25 -7.83
N PHE A 298 -2.61 -11.98 -7.47
CA PHE A 298 -3.40 -11.06 -8.29
C PHE A 298 -2.78 -10.79 -9.68
N PHE A 299 -1.48 -10.58 -9.77
CA PHE A 299 -0.78 -10.31 -11.04
C PHE A 299 -0.77 -11.50 -12.00
N GLU A 300 -0.75 -12.71 -11.47
CA GLU A 300 -0.64 -13.94 -12.24
C GLU A 300 -1.99 -14.55 -12.66
N GLN A 301 -3.11 -13.97 -12.21
CA GLN A 301 -4.42 -14.44 -12.66
C GLN A 301 -4.56 -14.29 -14.20
N PRO A 302 -5.35 -15.17 -14.84
CA PRO A 302 -5.67 -15.03 -16.26
C PRO A 302 -6.29 -13.65 -16.59
N PRO A 303 -6.18 -13.19 -17.85
CA PRO A 303 -6.88 -11.99 -18.31
C PRO A 303 -8.39 -12.06 -18.00
N VAL A 304 -8.96 -10.94 -17.58
CA VAL A 304 -10.41 -10.84 -17.28
C VAL A 304 -11.12 -10.20 -18.47
N GLU A 305 -11.99 -10.97 -19.12
CA GLU A 305 -12.84 -10.48 -20.21
C GLU A 305 -14.10 -9.83 -19.64
N GLY A 306 -14.47 -8.67 -20.18
CA GLY A 306 -15.70 -7.97 -19.77
C GLY A 306 -15.60 -7.29 -18.40
N GLU A 307 -16.73 -7.16 -17.73
CA GLU A 307 -16.79 -6.53 -16.41
C GLU A 307 -16.23 -7.48 -15.33
N PRO A 308 -15.21 -7.06 -14.58
CA PRO A 308 -14.63 -7.91 -13.55
C PRO A 308 -15.60 -8.10 -12.38
N GLU A 309 -15.75 -9.35 -11.92
CA GLU A 309 -16.48 -9.65 -10.70
C GLU A 309 -15.77 -9.07 -9.48
N LYS A 310 -16.56 -8.58 -8.51
CA LYS A 310 -16.04 -8.10 -7.23
C LYS A 310 -15.76 -9.29 -6.30
N LEU A 311 -14.48 -9.58 -6.06
CA LEU A 311 -14.05 -10.73 -5.27
C LEU A 311 -13.35 -10.30 -3.98
N TYR A 312 -13.57 -11.09 -2.91
CA TYR A 312 -12.93 -10.90 -1.62
C TYR A 312 -12.21 -12.19 -1.21
N PHE A 313 -10.96 -12.06 -0.76
CA PHE A 313 -10.12 -13.17 -0.36
C PHE A 313 -9.71 -13.03 1.09
N ILE A 314 -9.93 -14.11 1.84
CA ILE A 314 -9.46 -14.29 3.20
C ILE A 314 -8.79 -15.66 3.29
N SER A 315 -7.82 -15.78 4.19
CA SER A 315 -7.22 -17.07 4.53
C SER A 315 -6.93 -17.06 6.02
N SER A 316 -7.11 -18.22 6.66
CA SER A 316 -6.80 -18.44 8.06
C SER A 316 -5.80 -19.57 8.18
N ARG A 317 -4.83 -19.43 9.08
CA ARG A 317 -3.95 -20.54 9.46
C ARG A 317 -4.66 -21.47 10.45
N GLU A 318 -4.39 -22.77 10.35
CA GLU A 318 -4.88 -23.76 11.30
C GLU A 318 -4.04 -23.82 12.58
N ASN A 319 -2.74 -23.52 12.46
CA ASN A 319 -1.76 -23.66 13.54
C ASN A 319 -1.08 -22.31 13.84
N GLU A 320 -0.59 -22.14 15.07
CA GLU A 320 0.18 -20.95 15.46
C GLU A 320 1.56 -20.89 14.80
N THR A 321 2.14 -22.06 14.49
CA THR A 321 3.43 -22.14 13.81
C THR A 321 3.27 -21.95 12.32
N ILE A 322 4.00 -20.99 11.77
CA ILE A 322 4.02 -20.71 10.34
C ILE A 322 5.16 -21.47 9.70
N THR A 323 4.84 -22.26 8.68
CA THR A 323 5.82 -22.93 7.84
C THR A 323 5.65 -22.48 6.40
N TRP A 324 6.61 -22.80 5.52
CA TRP A 324 6.49 -22.55 4.09
C TRP A 324 5.25 -23.23 3.46
N ASP A 325 4.78 -24.35 4.03
CA ASP A 325 3.55 -25.04 3.60
C ASP A 325 2.26 -24.36 4.09
N SER A 326 2.39 -23.34 4.93
CA SER A 326 1.27 -22.57 5.47
C SER A 326 1.00 -21.30 4.65
N LEU A 327 1.87 -20.94 3.70
CA LEU A 327 1.75 -19.69 2.96
C LEU A 327 0.69 -19.78 1.84
N PRO A 328 -0.22 -18.79 1.73
CA PRO A 328 -1.26 -18.75 0.71
C PRO A 328 -0.70 -18.19 -0.62
N VAL A 329 0.10 -19.01 -1.31
CA VAL A 329 0.81 -18.66 -2.55
C VAL A 329 -0.09 -18.61 -3.80
N SER A 330 -1.35 -19.04 -3.69
CA SER A 330 -2.35 -18.94 -4.74
C SER A 330 -3.76 -19.02 -4.15
N ARG A 331 -4.72 -18.39 -4.83
CA ARG A 331 -6.16 -18.55 -4.56
C ARG A 331 -6.75 -19.85 -5.13
N LYS A 332 -6.02 -20.58 -5.97
CA LYS A 332 -6.48 -21.83 -6.61
C LYS A 332 -5.91 -23.02 -5.89
N ASP A 333 -6.76 -23.84 -5.27
CA ASP A 333 -6.36 -24.98 -4.44
C ASP A 333 -5.36 -25.92 -5.14
N GLU A 334 -5.61 -26.23 -6.41
CA GLU A 334 -4.76 -27.10 -7.24
C GLU A 334 -3.34 -26.53 -7.47
N GLN A 335 -3.16 -25.21 -7.35
CA GLN A 335 -1.89 -24.52 -7.55
C GLN A 335 -1.13 -24.23 -6.26
N ILE A 336 -1.77 -24.37 -5.09
CA ILE A 336 -1.15 -24.05 -3.79
C ILE A 336 0.10 -24.91 -3.57
N ARG A 337 -0.05 -26.25 -3.57
CA ARG A 337 1.07 -27.17 -3.30
C ARG A 337 2.22 -27.02 -4.30
N PRO A 338 1.99 -27.02 -5.63
CA PRO A 338 3.07 -26.79 -6.61
C PRO A 338 3.84 -25.49 -6.36
N ARG A 339 3.14 -24.39 -6.08
CA ARG A 339 3.76 -23.08 -5.85
C ARG A 339 4.51 -23.00 -4.52
N GLN A 340 4.04 -23.67 -3.48
CA GLN A 340 4.78 -23.78 -2.22
C GLN A 340 6.11 -24.53 -2.42
N VAL A 341 6.10 -25.57 -3.24
CA VAL A 341 7.33 -26.29 -3.62
C VAL A 341 8.25 -25.40 -4.44
N GLU A 342 7.73 -24.66 -5.42
CA GLU A 342 8.53 -23.70 -6.20
C GLU A 342 9.19 -22.67 -5.29
N LEU A 343 8.42 -22.04 -4.40
CA LEU A 343 8.91 -21.03 -3.44
C LEU A 343 10.03 -21.55 -2.53
N LYS A 344 9.99 -22.83 -2.14
CA LYS A 344 11.04 -23.49 -1.33
C LYS A 344 12.30 -23.84 -2.11
N SER A 345 12.19 -23.96 -3.43
CA SER A 345 13.25 -24.45 -4.31
C SER A 345 14.03 -23.33 -5.03
N GLN A 346 13.49 -22.11 -5.01
CA GLN A 346 14.21 -20.88 -5.37
C GLN A 346 15.19 -20.51 -4.26
#